data_AF-A0A497TLK8-F1
#
_entry.id   AF-A0A497TLK8-F1
#
_cell.length_a   1.000
_cell.length_b   1.000
_cell.length_c   1.000
_cell.angle_alpha   90.00
_cell.angle_beta   90.00
_cell.angle_gamma   90.00
#
_symmetry.space_group_name_H-M   'P 1'
#
loop_
_entity.id
_entity.type
_entity.pdbx_description
1 polymer ?
#
loop_
_entity_poly.entity_id
_entity_poly.type
_entity_poly.pdbx_seq_one_letter_code
_entity_poly.pdbx_strand_id
1 'polypeptide(L)'
;METKERIKKTLEDLLKIEDVQACFVTGRQIGTVTPESKAKLKNLALWKLIMDTTHKFFPITEDFYMYGLSRLYFELKDYEIIMTFIGHGIALITIIPVLANRGLIEVEIENTSRVIKEILKLHK
;
A
#
# COMPACT_ATOMS: atom_id res chain seq x y z
N MET A 1 14.06 -6.62 -14.55
CA MET A 1 13.22 -7.78 -14.19
C MET A 1 13.25 -8.06 -12.68
N GLU A 2 14.37 -7.82 -12.00
CA GLU A 2 14.56 -8.09 -10.56
C GLU A 2 13.69 -7.23 -9.60
N THR A 3 13.48 -5.94 -9.89
CA THR A 3 12.84 -5.00 -8.95
C THR A 3 11.39 -5.34 -8.61
N LYS A 4 10.53 -5.54 -9.62
CA LYS A 4 9.10 -5.85 -9.39
C LYS A 4 8.95 -7.16 -8.63
N GLU A 5 9.74 -8.17 -8.97
CA GLU A 5 9.69 -9.48 -8.33
C GLU A 5 10.10 -9.42 -6.84
N ARG A 6 11.12 -8.61 -6.54
CA ARG A 6 11.49 -8.33 -5.14
C ARG A 6 10.39 -7.62 -4.37
N ILE A 7 9.72 -6.63 -4.99
CA ILE A 7 8.57 -5.94 -4.37
C ILE A 7 7.43 -6.92 -4.11
N LYS A 8 7.09 -7.78 -5.09
CA LYS A 8 6.07 -8.81 -4.90
C LYS A 8 6.37 -9.69 -3.69
N LYS A 9 7.61 -10.18 -3.57
CA LYS A 9 8.02 -11.02 -2.44
C LYS A 9 7.86 -10.30 -1.09
N THR A 10 8.20 -9.01 -1.02
CA THR A 10 7.97 -8.22 0.19
C THR A 10 6.47 -8.06 0.50
N LEU A 11 5.63 -7.91 -0.53
CA LEU A 11 4.18 -7.85 -0.37
C LEU A 11 3.57 -9.20 0.05
N GLU A 12 4.16 -10.33 -0.34
CA GLU A 12 3.75 -11.65 0.15
C GLU A 12 3.90 -11.75 1.67
N ASP A 13 5.00 -11.24 2.21
CA ASP A 13 5.25 -11.28 3.65
C ASP A 13 4.26 -10.38 4.41
N LEU A 14 3.94 -9.20 3.87
CA LEU A 14 2.90 -8.31 4.43
C LEU A 14 1.51 -8.97 4.38
N LEU A 15 1.16 -9.65 3.28
CA LEU A 15 -0.14 -10.30 3.12
C LEU A 15 -0.36 -11.48 4.09
N LYS A 16 0.72 -12.11 4.58
CA LYS A 16 0.63 -13.21 5.56
C LYS A 16 0.08 -12.75 6.91
N ILE A 17 0.24 -11.47 7.28
CA ILE A 17 -0.31 -10.92 8.52
C ILE A 17 -1.82 -11.11 8.53
N GLU A 18 -2.35 -11.69 9.60
CA GLU A 18 -3.72 -12.21 9.71
C GLU A 18 -4.76 -11.22 9.18
N ASP A 19 -4.72 -10.00 9.71
CA ASP A 19 -5.67 -8.92 9.41
C ASP A 19 -5.41 -8.19 8.09
N VAL A 20 -4.27 -8.40 7.41
CA VAL A 20 -4.03 -7.79 6.10
C VAL A 20 -4.88 -8.52 5.05
N GLN A 21 -5.94 -7.85 4.59
CA GLN A 21 -6.89 -8.39 3.60
C GLN A 21 -6.36 -8.28 2.18
N ALA A 22 -5.63 -7.21 1.90
CA ALA A 22 -4.94 -7.00 0.63
C ALA A 22 -3.83 -5.97 0.81
N CYS A 23 -2.81 -6.04 -0.03
CA CYS A 23 -1.81 -5.01 -0.14
C CYS A 23 -1.25 -4.93 -1.56
N PHE A 24 -0.82 -3.74 -1.98
CA PHE A 24 -0.15 -3.54 -3.25
C PHE A 24 0.65 -2.24 -3.23
N VAL A 25 1.66 -2.16 -4.09
CA VAL A 25 2.34 -0.89 -4.38
C VAL A 25 1.83 -0.34 -5.69
N THR A 26 1.59 0.96 -5.75
CA THR A 26 1.32 1.62 -7.02
C THR A 26 2.03 2.95 -7.12
N GLY A 27 2.41 3.33 -8.34
CA GLY A 27 2.94 4.65 -8.63
C GLY A 27 2.95 4.97 -10.11
N ARG A 28 2.99 6.26 -10.46
CA ARG A 28 2.90 6.72 -11.86
C ARG A 28 3.95 6.06 -12.77
N GLN A 29 5.18 5.82 -12.28
CA GLN A 29 6.27 5.27 -13.08
C GLN A 29 6.43 3.74 -13.00
N ILE A 30 6.08 3.13 -11.86
CA ILE A 30 6.29 1.69 -11.65
C ILE A 30 5.04 0.85 -12.00
N GLY A 31 3.91 1.51 -12.23
CA GLY A 31 2.60 0.87 -12.36
C GLY A 31 2.15 0.28 -11.03
N THR A 32 1.23 -0.68 -11.09
CA THR A 32 0.78 -1.41 -9.91
C THR A 32 1.50 -2.76 -9.79
N VAL A 33 1.96 -3.08 -8.59
CA VAL A 33 2.59 -4.36 -8.22
C VAL A 33 1.80 -4.96 -7.07
N THR A 34 1.30 -6.18 -7.27
CA THR A 34 0.54 -6.95 -6.28
C THR A 34 1.32 -8.21 -5.90
N PRO A 35 1.07 -8.81 -4.71
CA PRO A 35 1.50 -10.17 -4.44
C PRO A 35 0.91 -11.15 -5.47
N GLU A 36 1.52 -12.33 -5.60
CA GLU A 36 1.03 -13.47 -6.38
C GLU A 36 -0.10 -14.21 -5.65
N SER A 37 0.01 -14.31 -4.33
CA SER A 37 -1.06 -14.82 -3.48
C SER A 37 -2.31 -13.96 -3.62
N LYS A 38 -3.47 -14.62 -3.69
CA LYS A 38 -4.76 -13.93 -3.76
C LYS A 38 -4.98 -13.12 -2.50
N ALA A 39 -5.46 -11.89 -2.67
CA ALA A 39 -5.99 -11.09 -1.58
C ALA A 39 -7.05 -11.88 -0.80
N LYS A 40 -7.04 -11.78 0.54
CA LYS A 40 -8.08 -12.32 1.42
C LYS A 40 -9.38 -11.52 1.32
N LEU A 41 -9.30 -10.28 0.82
CA LEU A 41 -10.43 -9.40 0.56
C LEU A 41 -11.43 -10.06 -0.40
N LYS A 42 -12.58 -10.48 0.12
CA LYS A 42 -13.63 -11.15 -0.68
C LYS A 42 -14.45 -10.19 -1.55
N ASN A 43 -14.49 -8.91 -1.21
CA ASN A 43 -15.27 -7.91 -1.94
C ASN A 43 -14.50 -7.42 -3.19
N LEU A 44 -14.68 -8.11 -4.32
CA LEU A 44 -14.02 -7.79 -5.58
C LEU A 44 -14.41 -6.41 -6.14
N ALA A 45 -15.64 -5.94 -5.89
CA ALA A 45 -16.09 -4.63 -6.32
C ALA A 45 -15.34 -3.52 -5.57
N LEU A 46 -15.16 -3.69 -4.26
CA LEU A 46 -14.35 -2.78 -3.43
C LEU A 46 -12.88 -2.82 -3.88
N TRP A 47 -12.31 -4.00 -4.11
CA TRP A 47 -10.95 -4.14 -4.63
C TRP A 47 -10.76 -3.35 -5.93
N LYS A 48 -11.66 -3.53 -6.90
CA LYS A 48 -11.62 -2.81 -8.17
C LYS A 48 -11.73 -1.29 -7.96
N LEU A 49 -12.67 -0.84 -7.13
CA LEU A 49 -12.84 0.57 -6.81
C LEU A 49 -11.56 1.20 -6.25
N ILE A 50 -10.88 0.50 -5.32
CA ILE A 50 -9.63 0.99 -4.70
C ILE A 50 -8.52 1.08 -5.74
N MET A 51 -8.35 0.05 -6.56
CA MET A 51 -7.36 0.03 -7.64
C MET A 51 -7.59 1.19 -8.65
N ASP A 52 -8.84 1.43 -9.04
CA ASP A 52 -9.22 2.48 -10.00
C ASP A 52 -9.10 3.89 -9.40
N THR A 53 -9.27 4.03 -8.09
CA THR A 53 -9.31 5.34 -7.41
C THR A 53 -7.95 5.77 -6.89
N THR A 54 -7.05 4.84 -6.56
CA THR A 54 -5.76 5.18 -5.94
C THR A 54 -4.95 6.20 -6.74
N HIS A 55 -4.93 6.07 -8.08
CA HIS A 55 -4.21 7.01 -8.94
C HIS A 55 -4.78 8.44 -8.94
N LYS A 56 -6.07 8.59 -8.60
CA LYS A 56 -6.76 9.89 -8.51
C LYS A 56 -6.39 10.66 -7.24
N PHE A 57 -5.86 9.99 -6.21
CA PHE A 57 -5.36 10.65 -5.02
C PHE A 57 -4.02 11.35 -5.24
N PHE A 58 -3.16 10.85 -6.14
CA PHE A 58 -1.82 11.42 -6.31
C PHE A 58 -1.81 12.92 -6.58
N PRO A 59 -2.62 13.48 -7.52
CA PRO A 59 -2.69 14.93 -7.72
C PRO A 59 -3.13 15.71 -6.47
N ILE A 60 -4.06 15.17 -5.68
CA ILE A 60 -4.55 15.81 -4.45
C ILE A 60 -3.45 15.84 -3.39
N THR A 61 -2.64 14.78 -3.33
CA THR A 61 -1.63 14.59 -2.29
C THR A 61 -0.27 15.20 -2.64
N GLU A 62 -0.06 15.61 -3.89
CA GLU A 62 1.20 16.14 -4.41
C GLU A 62 1.63 17.41 -3.66
N ASP A 63 0.69 18.34 -3.45
CA ASP A 63 0.98 19.59 -2.72
C ASP A 63 1.35 19.33 -1.25
N PHE A 64 0.67 18.38 -0.60
CA PHE A 64 0.95 18.01 0.79
C PHE A 64 2.26 17.22 0.93
N TYR A 65 2.69 16.51 -0.12
CA TYR A 65 3.93 15.74 -0.11
C TYR A 65 5.14 16.65 0.14
N MET A 66 5.15 17.87 -0.42
CA MET A 66 6.20 18.87 -0.17
C MET A 66 6.31 19.29 1.31
N TYR A 67 5.25 19.08 2.09
CA TYR A 67 5.19 19.37 3.53
C TYR A 67 5.30 18.12 4.41
N GLY A 68 5.68 16.97 3.83
CA GLY A 68 5.97 15.75 4.59
C GLY A 68 4.78 14.82 4.79
N LEU A 69 3.75 14.87 3.93
CA LEU A 69 2.68 13.87 3.92
C LEU A 69 3.27 12.45 3.80
N SER A 70 3.07 11.65 4.85
CA SER A 70 3.60 10.29 4.95
C SER A 70 2.53 9.23 4.78
N ARG A 71 1.31 9.48 5.29
CA ARG A 71 0.21 8.51 5.30
C ARG A 71 -1.14 9.18 5.11
N LEU A 72 -2.07 8.45 4.50
CA LEU A 72 -3.51 8.74 4.50
C LEU A 72 -4.28 7.51 4.96
N TYR A 73 -5.33 7.76 5.72
CA TYR A 73 -6.22 6.73 6.25
C TYR A 73 -7.63 7.05 5.80
N PHE A 74 -8.34 6.04 5.32
CA PHE A 74 -9.77 6.16 5.05
C PHE A 74 -10.50 4.90 5.46
N GLU A 75 -11.56 5.11 6.22
CA GLU A 75 -12.46 4.05 6.66
C GLU A 75 -13.61 3.93 5.67
N LEU A 76 -13.88 2.71 5.22
CA LEU A 76 -14.97 2.34 4.34
C LEU A 76 -15.75 1.19 4.97
N LYS A 77 -16.75 1.55 5.77
CA LYS A 77 -17.67 0.62 6.43
C LYS A 77 -16.92 -0.40 7.29
N ASP A 78 -16.65 -1.58 6.75
CA ASP A 78 -16.04 -2.70 7.47
C ASP A 78 -14.50 -2.73 7.31
N TYR A 79 -13.93 -1.81 6.52
CA TYR A 79 -12.52 -1.79 6.16
C TYR A 79 -11.85 -0.44 6.46
N GLU A 80 -10.57 -0.47 6.81
CA GLU A 80 -9.70 0.68 6.80
C GLU A 80 -8.65 0.49 5.70
N ILE A 81 -8.36 1.56 4.97
CA ILE A 81 -7.38 1.56 3.89
C ILE A 81 -6.30 2.57 4.24
N ILE A 82 -5.08 2.06 4.29
CA ILE A 82 -3.89 2.79 4.70
C ILE A 82 -3.04 3.00 3.46
N MET A 83 -2.88 4.25 3.05
CA MET A 83 -1.95 4.66 1.99
C MET A 83 -0.67 5.17 2.64
N THR A 84 0.42 4.46 2.48
CA THR A 84 1.75 4.88 2.94
C THR A 84 2.56 5.38 1.76
N PHE A 85 2.88 6.67 1.74
CA PHE A 85 3.69 7.27 0.68
C PHE A 85 5.15 6.85 0.86
N ILE A 86 5.67 6.14 -0.14
CA ILE A 86 7.02 5.61 -0.11
C ILE A 86 8.00 6.42 -0.97
N GLY A 87 7.48 7.21 -1.89
CA GLY A 87 8.20 8.18 -2.70
C GLY A 87 7.22 9.11 -3.40
N HIS A 88 7.74 10.09 -4.13
CA HIS A 88 6.90 11.05 -4.85
C HIS A 88 6.04 10.32 -5.89
N GLY A 89 4.72 10.35 -5.72
CA GLY A 89 3.78 9.65 -6.60
C GLY A 89 3.85 8.12 -6.52
N ILE A 90 4.35 7.56 -5.41
CA ILE A 90 4.40 6.12 -5.13
C ILE A 90 3.85 5.83 -3.73
N ALA A 91 2.90 4.92 -3.63
CA ALA A 91 2.27 4.52 -2.38
C ALA A 91 2.20 2.99 -2.22
N LEU A 92 2.41 2.53 -0.99
CA LEU A 92 2.03 1.21 -0.50
C LEU A 92 0.61 1.31 0.05
N ILE A 93 -0.30 0.52 -0.49
CA ILE A 93 -1.70 0.46 -0.07
C ILE A 93 -1.91 -0.83 0.72
N THR A 94 -2.53 -0.72 1.89
CA THR A 94 -2.88 -1.86 2.74
C THR A 94 -4.35 -1.74 3.14
N ILE A 95 -5.09 -2.85 3.03
CA ILE A 95 -6.52 -2.94 3.37
C ILE A 95 -6.66 -3.88 4.55
N ILE A 96 -7.32 -3.43 5.60
CA ILE A 96 -7.53 -4.18 6.85
C ILE A 96 -8.99 -4.06 7.30
N PRO A 97 -9.51 -4.96 8.15
CA PRO A 97 -10.78 -4.73 8.84
C PRO A 97 -10.70 -3.50 9.76
N VAL A 98 -11.80 -2.76 9.90
CA VAL A 98 -11.85 -1.57 10.77
C VAL A 98 -11.54 -1.86 12.25
N LEU A 99 -11.79 -3.10 12.70
CA LEU A 99 -11.55 -3.54 14.08
C LEU A 99 -10.15 -4.15 14.29
N ALA A 100 -9.31 -4.19 13.26
CA ALA A 100 -7.98 -4.79 13.36
C ALA A 100 -7.05 -3.97 14.27
N ASN A 101 -6.00 -4.60 14.79
CA ASN A 101 -4.99 -3.90 15.59
C ASN A 101 -4.08 -3.06 14.68
N ARG A 102 -4.52 -1.83 14.39
CA ARG A 102 -3.80 -0.90 13.50
C ARG A 102 -2.36 -0.67 13.93
N GLY A 103 -2.10 -0.47 15.23
CA GLY A 103 -0.75 -0.19 15.72
C GLY A 103 0.26 -1.29 15.38
N LEU A 104 -0.14 -2.56 15.53
CA LEU A 104 0.69 -3.70 15.12
C LEU A 104 0.92 -3.72 13.61
N ILE A 105 -0.15 -3.53 12.82
CA ILE A 105 -0.08 -3.59 11.36
C ILE A 105 0.77 -2.44 10.81
N GLU A 106 0.72 -1.26 11.42
CA GLU A 106 1.50 -0.10 11.00
C GLU A 106 3.00 -0.28 11.15
N VAL A 107 3.45 -1.07 12.13
CA VAL A 107 4.85 -1.46 12.27
C VAL A 107 5.27 -2.33 11.08
N GLU A 108 4.43 -3.28 10.69
CA GLU A 108 4.71 -4.16 9.56
C GLU A 108 4.64 -3.43 8.21
N ILE A 109 3.71 -2.49 8.04
CA ILE A 109 3.66 -1.58 6.90
C ILE A 109 4.94 -0.73 6.82
N GLU A 110 5.44 -0.23 7.95
CA GLU A 110 6.68 0.56 8.00
C GLU A 110 7.90 -0.29 7.60
N ASN A 111 8.01 -1.50 8.14
CA ASN A 111 9.08 -2.45 7.78
C ASN A 111 9.04 -2.78 6.28
N THR A 112 7.85 -3.09 5.76
CA THR A 112 7.60 -3.33 4.33
C THR A 112 7.97 -2.11 3.50
N SER A 113 7.57 -0.91 3.93
CA SER A 113 7.90 0.35 3.24
C SER A 113 9.40 0.57 3.12
N ARG A 114 10.18 0.31 4.17
CA ARG A 114 11.65 0.48 4.15
C ARG A 114 12.29 -0.44 3.13
N VAL A 115 11.93 -1.73 3.14
CA VAL A 115 12.45 -2.71 2.18
C VAL A 115 12.11 -2.31 0.74
N ILE A 116 10.88 -1.84 0.48
CA ILE A 116 10.47 -1.42 -0.86
C ILE A 116 11.20 -0.14 -1.29
N LYS A 117 11.40 0.83 -0.38
CA LYS A 117 12.23 2.03 -0.65
C LYS A 117 13.65 1.65 -1.05
N GLU A 118 14.26 0.70 -0.35
CA GLU A 118 15.59 0.19 -0.68
C GLU A 118 15.62 -0.48 -2.06
N ILE A 119 14.64 -1.33 -2.38
CA ILE A 119 14.50 -1.98 -3.69
C ILE A 119 14.39 -0.93 -4.82
N LEU A 120 13.64 0.14 -4.57
CA LEU A 120 13.43 1.25 -5.51
C LEU A 120 14.58 2.27 -5.50
N LYS A 121 15.59 2.10 -4.63
CA LYS A 121 16.68 3.07 -4.41
C LYS A 121 16.17 4.48 -4.09
N LEU A 122 15.03 4.55 -3.40
CA LEU A 122 14.48 5.79 -2.87
C LEU A 122 15.21 6.05 -1.56
N HIS A 123 16.27 6.84 -1.62
CA HIS A 123 16.98 7.31 -0.43
C HIS A 123 16.46 8.71 -0.07
N LYS A 124 16.36 8.99 1.22
CA LYS A 124 16.09 10.34 1.70
C LYS A 124 17.28 11.24 1.40
#